data_AF-A0A8T3X4K1-F1
#
_entry.id   AF-A0A8T3X4K1-F1
#
_cell.length_a   1.000
_cell.length_b   1.000
_cell.length_c   1.000
_cell.angle_alpha   90.00
_cell.angle_beta   90.00
_cell.angle_gamma   90.00
#
_symmetry.space_group_name_H-M   'P 1'
#
loop_
_entity.id
_entity.type
_entity.pdbx_description
1 polymer ?
#
loop_
_entity_poly.entity_id
_entity_poly.type
_entity_poly.pdbx_seq_one_letter_code
_entity_poly.pdbx_strand_id
1 'polypeptide(L)'
;MAWYIEALLFFWALLKDWLTTIFITPFRSTDMLWLLVPVWVSWFFAEFFQEKIGTSMGNALTNAVIVLWGSIDCTRQTVRLIAAGLVKGTANIIARFAIIGGIFLYGFTIVFLGWRGNEIIKKVARIREVTYVFVMFVPIFYNAIPLTWNHVIAAILFFPVFYYAIELFDRLTPNPAAVTKDIEESPKNYRESNY
;
A
#
# COMPACT_ATOMS: atom_id res chain seq x y z
N MET A 1 -11.62 1.67 39.22
CA MET A 1 -12.18 1.63 37.85
C MET A 1 -11.12 0.99 36.95
N ALA A 2 -11.47 -0.08 36.25
CA ALA A 2 -10.49 -0.96 35.59
C ALA A 2 -10.09 -0.41 34.21
N TRP A 3 -9.23 0.61 34.20
CA TRP A 3 -8.73 1.29 33.00
C TRP A 3 -8.23 0.34 31.90
N TYR A 4 -7.73 -0.84 32.26
CA TYR A 4 -7.29 -1.86 31.30
C TYR A 4 -8.45 -2.48 30.51
N ILE A 5 -9.66 -2.57 31.08
CA ILE A 5 -10.85 -3.07 30.36
C ILE A 5 -11.24 -2.06 29.28
N GLU A 6 -11.28 -0.77 29.61
CA GLU A 6 -11.57 0.29 28.64
C GLU A 6 -10.54 0.32 27.51
N ALA A 7 -9.25 0.19 27.84
CA ALA A 7 -8.18 0.09 26.86
C ALA A 7 -8.35 -1.12 25.92
N LEU A 8 -8.69 -2.30 26.47
CA LEU A 8 -8.94 -3.50 25.67
C LEU A 8 -10.18 -3.36 24.77
N LEU A 9 -11.26 -2.77 25.28
CA LEU A 9 -12.47 -2.51 24.48
C LEU A 9 -12.20 -1.51 23.36
N PHE A 10 -11.41 -0.46 23.63
CA PHE A 10 -11.00 0.50 22.61
C PHE A 10 -10.13 -0.17 21.53
N PHE A 11 -9.13 -0.96 21.94
CA PHE A 11 -8.29 -1.71 21.01
C PHE A 11 -9.11 -2.68 20.15
N TRP A 12 -10.05 -3.39 20.76
CA TRP A 12 -10.98 -4.29 20.05
C TRP A 12 -11.86 -3.53 19.06
N ALA A 13 -12.36 -2.36 19.43
CA ALA A 13 -13.14 -1.51 18.53
C ALA A 13 -12.31 -1.07 17.32
N LEU A 14 -11.05 -0.65 17.51
CA LEU A 14 -10.15 -0.31 16.42
C LEU A 14 -9.86 -1.52 15.51
N LEU A 15 -9.62 -2.71 16.08
CA LEU A 15 -9.39 -3.93 15.30
C LEU A 15 -10.59 -4.29 14.44
N LYS A 16 -11.79 -4.25 15.04
CA LYS A 16 -13.04 -4.52 14.33
C LYS A 16 -13.25 -3.52 13.20
N ASP A 17 -13.01 -2.24 13.44
CA ASP A 17 -13.17 -1.20 12.44
C ASP A 17 -12.15 -1.36 11.30
N TRP A 18 -10.88 -1.64 11.63
CA TRP A 18 -9.83 -1.95 10.65
C TRP A 18 -10.21 -3.11 9.73
N LEU A 19 -10.62 -4.25 10.31
CA LEU A 19 -11.01 -5.44 9.54
C LEU A 19 -12.30 -5.25 8.76
N THR A 20 -13.37 -4.84 9.44
CA THR A 20 -14.74 -4.96 8.89
C THR A 20 -15.18 -3.72 8.12
N THR A 21 -14.64 -2.56 8.47
CA THR A 21 -14.94 -1.29 7.81
C THR A 21 -13.86 -0.97 6.80
N ILE A 22 -12.62 -0.75 7.24
CA ILE A 22 -11.57 -0.18 6.38
C ILE A 22 -11.11 -1.19 5.33
N PHE A 23 -10.79 -2.42 5.74
CA PHE A 23 -10.22 -3.42 4.82
C PHE A 23 -11.25 -4.01 3.84
N ILE A 24 -12.51 -4.21 4.26
CA ILE A 24 -13.53 -4.88 3.43
C ILE A 24 -14.31 -3.91 2.53
N THR A 25 -14.63 -2.70 2.99
CA THR A 25 -15.36 -1.69 2.20
C THR A 25 -14.81 -1.49 0.79
N PRO A 26 -13.49 -1.41 0.55
CA PRO A 26 -12.94 -1.21 -0.78
C PRO A 26 -13.39 -2.28 -1.81
N PHE A 27 -13.73 -3.49 -1.36
CA PHE A 27 -14.18 -4.58 -2.22
C PHE A 27 -15.70 -4.59 -2.48
N ARG A 28 -16.46 -3.65 -1.93
CA ARG A 28 -17.92 -3.57 -2.07
C ARG A 28 -18.40 -2.59 -3.13
N SER A 29 -17.50 -1.82 -3.76
CA SER A 29 -17.84 -0.84 -4.79
C SER A 29 -16.97 -1.01 -6.03
N THR A 30 -17.62 -1.07 -7.19
CA THR A 30 -16.94 -1.11 -8.49
C THR A 30 -16.04 0.10 -8.73
N ASP A 31 -16.42 1.27 -8.20
CA ASP A 31 -15.64 2.49 -8.35
C ASP A 31 -14.28 2.36 -7.64
N MET A 32 -14.27 1.81 -6.42
CA MET A 32 -13.03 1.58 -5.66
C MET A 32 -12.16 0.50 -6.30
N LEU A 33 -12.79 -0.53 -6.88
CA LEU A 33 -12.08 -1.61 -7.59
C LEU A 33 -11.29 -1.09 -8.79
N TRP A 34 -11.67 0.03 -9.40
CA TRP A 34 -10.91 0.67 -10.48
C TRP A 34 -9.46 0.98 -10.09
N LEU A 35 -9.25 1.44 -8.85
CA LEU A 35 -7.93 1.68 -8.30
C LEU A 35 -7.32 0.41 -7.71
N LEU A 36 -8.12 -0.39 -7.01
CA LEU A 36 -7.60 -1.52 -6.23
C LEU A 36 -7.20 -2.72 -7.07
N VAL A 37 -7.87 -3.00 -8.18
CA VAL A 37 -7.52 -4.14 -9.03
C VAL A 37 -6.09 -4.01 -9.55
N PRO A 38 -5.66 -2.87 -10.15
CA PRO A 38 -4.27 -2.66 -10.52
C PRO A 38 -3.31 -2.82 -9.32
N VAL A 39 -3.65 -2.25 -8.16
CA VAL A 39 -2.82 -2.32 -6.95
C VAL A 39 -2.63 -3.77 -6.48
N TRP A 40 -3.70 -4.55 -6.38
CA TRP A 40 -3.64 -5.95 -5.95
C TRP A 40 -2.96 -6.86 -6.97
N VAL A 41 -3.19 -6.64 -8.26
CA VAL A 41 -2.51 -7.38 -9.33
C VAL A 41 -1.02 -7.10 -9.30
N SER A 42 -0.62 -5.83 -9.24
CA SER A 42 0.78 -5.43 -9.13
C SER A 42 1.43 -5.99 -7.87
N TRP A 43 0.74 -5.93 -6.73
CA TRP A 43 1.20 -6.56 -5.50
C TRP A 43 1.42 -8.05 -5.63
N PHE A 44 0.45 -8.78 -6.18
CA PHE A 44 0.56 -10.23 -6.34
C PHE A 44 1.78 -10.59 -7.19
N PHE A 45 1.94 -9.97 -8.37
CA PHE A 45 3.08 -10.27 -9.22
C PHE A 45 4.41 -9.86 -8.59
N ALA A 46 4.48 -8.65 -8.02
CA ALA A 46 5.71 -8.17 -7.43
C ALA A 46 6.09 -8.97 -6.17
N GLU A 47 5.16 -9.23 -5.25
CA GLU A 47 5.43 -9.98 -4.01
C GLU A 47 5.90 -11.41 -4.30
N PHE A 48 5.12 -12.19 -5.06
CA PHE A 48 5.38 -13.62 -5.22
C PHE A 48 6.47 -13.95 -6.24
N PHE A 49 6.68 -13.09 -7.25
CA PHE A 49 7.60 -13.39 -8.36
C PHE A 49 8.82 -12.46 -8.41
N GLN A 50 8.81 -11.30 -7.75
CA GLN A 50 9.86 -10.30 -7.95
C GLN A 50 10.53 -9.81 -6.66
N GLU A 51 9.81 -9.80 -5.53
CA GLU A 51 10.27 -9.22 -4.26
C GLU A 51 10.46 -10.26 -3.16
N LYS A 52 10.24 -11.55 -3.44
CA LYS A 52 10.37 -12.64 -2.48
C LYS A 52 11.75 -12.73 -1.83
N ILE A 53 12.80 -12.34 -2.56
CA ILE A 53 14.19 -12.26 -2.09
C ILE A 53 14.66 -10.83 -1.81
N GLY A 54 13.74 -9.87 -1.83
CA GLY A 54 14.00 -8.44 -1.73
C GLY A 54 13.69 -7.67 -3.01
N THR A 55 13.50 -6.36 -2.89
CA THR A 55 13.06 -5.49 -3.98
C THR A 55 14.25 -4.98 -4.79
N SER A 56 14.24 -5.19 -6.10
CA SER A 56 15.25 -4.62 -7.01
C SER A 56 15.01 -3.11 -7.24
N MET A 57 16.00 -2.39 -7.79
CA MET A 57 15.79 -0.98 -8.18
C MET A 57 14.70 -0.84 -9.25
N GLY A 58 14.68 -1.75 -10.22
CA GLY A 58 13.68 -1.77 -11.28
C GLY A 58 12.27 -1.96 -10.71
N ASN A 59 12.10 -2.93 -9.81
CA ASN A 59 10.81 -3.19 -9.16
C ASN A 59 10.38 -2.00 -8.30
N ALA A 60 11.29 -1.43 -7.51
CA ALA A 60 11.01 -0.23 -6.71
C ALA A 60 10.53 0.95 -7.57
N LEU A 61 11.13 1.17 -8.74
CA LEU A 61 10.68 2.18 -9.71
C LEU A 61 9.32 1.83 -10.31
N THR A 62 9.06 0.57 -10.65
CA THR A 62 7.75 0.11 -11.13
C THR A 62 6.66 0.31 -10.09
N ASN A 63 6.95 0.05 -8.81
CA ASN A 63 6.01 0.27 -7.71
C ASN A 63 5.66 1.76 -7.55
N ALA A 64 6.61 2.66 -7.82
CA ALA A 64 6.35 4.09 -7.82
C ALA A 64 5.30 4.50 -8.86
N VAL A 65 5.18 3.77 -9.97
CA VAL A 65 4.12 3.99 -10.96
C VAL A 65 2.74 3.74 -10.35
N ILE A 66 2.60 2.72 -9.49
CA ILE A 66 1.35 2.44 -8.77
C ILE A 66 1.01 3.56 -7.79
N VAL A 67 2.01 4.07 -7.07
CA VAL A 67 1.87 5.23 -6.18
C VAL A 67 1.37 6.46 -6.95
N LEU A 68 2.03 6.77 -8.06
CA LEU A 68 1.67 7.92 -8.91
C LEU A 68 0.28 7.74 -9.53
N TRP A 69 -0.02 6.56 -10.06
CA TRP A 69 -1.35 6.22 -10.58
C TRP A 69 -2.43 6.43 -9.53
N GLY A 70 -2.23 5.89 -8.32
CA GLY A 70 -3.20 6.06 -7.25
C GLY A 70 -3.38 7.51 -6.81
N SER A 71 -2.34 8.33 -6.83
CA SER A 71 -2.48 9.76 -6.55
C SER A 71 -3.29 10.50 -7.64
N ILE A 72 -3.11 10.14 -8.91
CA ILE A 72 -3.88 10.68 -10.05
C ILE A 72 -5.34 10.24 -9.94
N ASP A 73 -5.59 8.98 -9.62
CA ASP A 73 -6.94 8.46 -9.48
C ASP A 73 -7.68 9.07 -8.28
N CYS A 74 -7.00 9.22 -7.13
CA CYS A 74 -7.55 9.93 -5.98
C CYS A 74 -7.85 11.41 -6.29
N THR A 75 -7.04 12.05 -7.14
CA THR A 75 -7.31 13.40 -7.66
C THR A 75 -8.60 13.41 -8.48
N ARG A 76 -8.68 12.53 -9.48
CA ARG A 76 -9.87 12.35 -10.33
C ARG A 76 -11.13 12.15 -9.48
N GLN A 77 -11.06 11.27 -8.48
CA GLN A 77 -12.20 10.95 -7.62
C GLN A 77 -12.58 12.12 -6.71
N THR A 78 -11.60 12.80 -6.11
CA THR A 78 -11.85 13.98 -5.27
C THR A 78 -12.53 15.09 -6.07
N VAL A 79 -12.08 15.36 -7.30
CA VAL A 79 -12.71 16.35 -8.19
C VAL A 79 -14.16 15.96 -8.52
N ARG A 80 -14.41 14.68 -8.83
CA ARG A 80 -15.78 14.17 -9.07
C ARG A 80 -16.69 14.37 -7.85
N LEU A 81 -16.20 14.08 -6.66
CA LEU A 81 -16.96 14.23 -5.41
C LEU A 81 -17.27 15.70 -5.09
N ILE A 82 -16.35 16.62 -5.41
CA ILE A 82 -16.59 18.07 -5.29
C ILE A 82 -17.69 18.51 -6.26
N ALA A 83 -17.60 18.08 -7.53
CA ALA A 83 -18.60 18.40 -8.55
C ALA A 83 -19.99 17.84 -8.22
N ALA A 84 -20.06 16.66 -7.59
CA ALA A 84 -21.29 16.06 -7.09
C ALA A 84 -21.81 16.67 -5.78
N GLY A 85 -21.08 17.62 -5.18
CA GLY A 85 -21.45 18.24 -3.90
C GLY A 85 -21.35 17.29 -2.70
N LEU A 86 -20.66 16.16 -2.82
CA LEU A 86 -20.49 15.18 -1.74
C LEU A 86 -19.33 15.53 -0.80
N VAL A 87 -18.32 16.25 -1.31
CA VAL A 87 -17.26 16.85 -0.51
C VAL A 87 -17.47 18.35 -0.46
N LYS A 88 -17.75 18.86 0.75
CA LYS A 88 -17.99 20.28 1.02
C LYS A 88 -16.99 20.83 2.03
N GLY A 89 -16.81 22.14 2.01
CA GLY A 89 -15.97 22.88 2.95
C GLY A 89 -14.50 22.92 2.52
N THR A 90 -13.95 24.14 2.50
CA THR A 90 -12.59 24.43 2.04
C THR A 90 -11.54 23.61 2.77
N ALA A 91 -11.68 23.42 4.09
CA ALA A 91 -10.73 22.65 4.90
C ALA A 91 -10.65 21.18 4.50
N ASN A 92 -11.79 20.52 4.24
CA ASN A 92 -11.83 19.11 3.83
C ASN A 92 -11.21 18.92 2.44
N ILE A 93 -11.53 19.85 1.52
CA ILE A 93 -10.94 19.86 0.16
C ILE A 93 -9.42 20.02 0.23
N ILE A 94 -8.93 21.00 1.00
CA ILE A 94 -7.49 21.23 1.18
C ILE A 94 -6.83 20.00 1.80
N ALA A 95 -7.42 19.40 2.84
CA ALA A 95 -6.86 18.22 3.48
C ALA A 95 -6.72 17.04 2.51
N ARG A 96 -7.75 16.78 1.69
CA ARG A 96 -7.71 15.73 0.66
C ARG A 96 -6.59 15.98 -0.36
N PHE A 97 -6.51 17.18 -0.91
CA PHE A 97 -5.46 17.53 -1.88
C PHE A 97 -4.06 17.55 -1.27
N ALA A 98 -3.91 17.93 0.00
CA ALA A 98 -2.64 17.87 0.70
C ALA A 98 -2.14 16.43 0.86
N ILE A 99 -3.03 15.49 1.23
CA ILE A 99 -2.68 14.07 1.34
C ILE A 99 -2.33 13.51 -0.05
N ILE A 100 -3.15 13.80 -1.07
CA ILE A 100 -2.89 13.38 -2.45
C ILE A 100 -1.55 13.92 -2.95
N GLY A 101 -1.27 15.20 -2.71
CA GLY A 101 0.01 15.84 -3.04
C GLY A 101 1.17 15.16 -2.32
N GLY A 102 1.00 14.79 -1.05
CA GLY A 102 1.99 13.99 -0.31
C GLY A 102 2.27 12.64 -0.95
N ILE A 103 1.24 11.90 -1.35
CA ILE A 103 1.38 10.61 -2.05
C ILE A 103 2.09 10.80 -3.40
N PHE A 104 1.71 11.83 -4.16
CA PHE A 104 2.35 12.15 -5.44
C PHE A 104 3.83 12.49 -5.26
N LEU A 105 4.18 13.36 -4.30
CA LEU A 105 5.56 13.74 -3.99
C LEU A 105 6.39 12.55 -3.51
N TYR A 106 5.80 11.65 -2.73
CA TYR A 106 6.44 10.41 -2.31
C TYR A 106 6.75 9.51 -3.52
N GLY A 107 5.77 9.27 -4.40
CA GLY A 107 5.99 8.52 -5.64
C GLY A 107 7.06 9.16 -6.53
N PHE A 108 7.01 10.48 -6.72
CA PHE A 108 8.01 11.22 -7.48
C PHE A 108 9.41 11.13 -6.85
N THR A 109 9.50 11.17 -5.52
CA THR A 109 10.77 11.04 -4.79
C THR A 109 11.39 9.66 -5.01
N ILE A 110 10.59 8.59 -5.03
CA ILE A 110 11.09 7.25 -5.36
C ILE A 110 11.67 7.24 -6.78
N VAL A 111 10.95 7.81 -7.76
CA VAL A 111 11.44 7.90 -9.15
C VAL A 111 12.74 8.67 -9.23
N PHE A 112 12.81 9.83 -8.59
CA PHE A 112 13.99 10.70 -8.59
C PHE A 112 15.20 10.04 -7.92
N LEU A 113 15.01 9.42 -6.76
CA LEU A 113 16.08 8.70 -6.06
C LEU A 113 16.51 7.44 -6.82
N GLY A 114 15.56 6.75 -7.46
CA GLY A 114 15.86 5.60 -8.30
C GLY A 114 16.66 5.94 -9.55
N TRP A 115 16.35 7.08 -10.19
CA TRP A 115 17.18 7.63 -11.27
C TRP A 115 18.62 7.89 -10.84
N ARG A 116 18.80 8.32 -9.58
CA ARG A 116 20.13 8.54 -8.97
C ARG A 116 20.81 7.26 -8.46
N GLY A 117 20.20 6.10 -8.63
CA GLY A 117 20.76 4.83 -8.17
C GLY A 117 20.78 4.68 -6.63
N ASN A 118 19.94 5.41 -5.90
CA ASN A 118 19.96 5.37 -4.43
C ASN A 118 19.26 4.10 -3.90
N GLU A 119 20.05 3.22 -3.31
CA GLU A 119 19.64 1.93 -2.71
C GLU A 119 18.51 2.03 -1.66
N ILE A 120 18.29 3.21 -1.05
CA ILE A 120 17.19 3.39 -0.09
C ILE A 120 15.82 3.07 -0.69
N ILE A 121 15.63 3.27 -2.00
CA ILE A 121 14.33 3.04 -2.65
C ILE A 121 13.90 1.58 -2.59
N LYS A 122 14.84 0.63 -2.54
CA LYS A 122 14.53 -0.80 -2.39
C LYS A 122 13.80 -1.10 -1.08
N LYS A 123 14.01 -0.27 -0.06
CA LYS A 123 13.36 -0.42 1.25
C LYS A 123 12.06 0.35 1.32
N VAL A 124 12.04 1.59 0.83
CA VAL A 124 10.88 2.48 1.00
C VAL A 124 9.82 2.33 -0.08
N ALA A 125 10.10 1.64 -1.18
CA ALA A 125 9.17 1.47 -2.30
C ALA A 125 8.73 0.01 -2.46
N ARG A 126 8.69 -0.77 -1.37
CA ARG A 126 8.18 -2.14 -1.42
C ARG A 126 6.70 -2.15 -1.74
N ILE A 127 6.29 -3.01 -2.68
CA ILE A 127 4.90 -3.04 -3.14
C ILE A 127 3.92 -3.35 -2.01
N ARG A 128 4.33 -4.17 -1.03
CA ARG A 128 3.53 -4.53 0.16
C ARG A 128 3.06 -3.30 0.93
N GLU A 129 3.95 -2.33 1.12
CA GLU A 129 3.70 -1.10 1.86
C GLU A 129 2.77 -0.18 1.07
N VAL A 130 3.07 -0.02 -0.23
CA VAL A 130 2.25 0.76 -1.17
C VAL A 130 0.80 0.25 -1.19
N THR A 131 0.64 -1.06 -1.34
CA THR A 131 -0.67 -1.72 -1.38
C THR A 131 -1.42 -1.54 -0.10
N TYR A 132 -0.77 -1.74 1.05
CA TYR A 132 -1.41 -1.52 2.35
C TYR A 132 -1.98 -0.11 2.47
N VAL A 133 -1.20 0.91 2.14
CA VAL A 133 -1.64 2.31 2.20
C VAL A 133 -2.86 2.54 1.32
N PHE A 134 -2.86 2.05 0.09
CA PHE A 134 -4.04 2.21 -0.77
C PHE A 134 -5.26 1.46 -0.24
N VAL A 135 -5.12 0.20 0.17
CA VAL A 135 -6.26 -0.56 0.73
C VAL A 135 -6.87 0.16 1.93
N MET A 136 -6.05 0.80 2.78
CA MET A 136 -6.52 1.54 3.95
C MET A 136 -7.18 2.88 3.62
N PHE A 137 -6.66 3.62 2.64
CA PHE A 137 -7.09 5.00 2.41
C PHE A 137 -8.03 5.19 1.20
N VAL A 138 -8.13 4.22 0.29
CA VAL A 138 -9.07 4.27 -0.85
C VAL A 138 -10.51 4.55 -0.40
N PRO A 139 -11.08 3.86 0.61
CA PRO A 139 -12.45 4.14 1.06
C PRO A 139 -12.68 5.59 1.49
N ILE A 140 -11.65 6.25 2.02
CA ILE A 140 -11.71 7.65 2.44
C ILE A 140 -11.73 8.57 1.22
N PHE A 141 -10.84 8.35 0.25
CA PHE A 141 -10.79 9.14 -0.98
C PHE A 141 -12.06 9.01 -1.80
N TYR A 142 -12.66 7.81 -1.80
CA TYR A 142 -13.92 7.52 -2.45
C TYR A 142 -15.16 7.94 -1.64
N ASN A 143 -14.96 8.53 -0.46
CA ASN A 143 -16.02 9.00 0.44
C ASN A 143 -16.99 7.90 0.89
N ALA A 144 -16.53 6.64 0.88
CA ALA A 144 -17.25 5.50 1.43
C ALA A 144 -17.19 5.50 2.97
N ILE A 145 -16.11 6.03 3.54
CA ILE A 145 -15.95 6.27 4.98
C ILE A 145 -15.37 7.68 5.23
N PRO A 146 -15.69 8.33 6.36
CA PRO A 146 -15.10 9.63 6.70
C PRO A 146 -13.63 9.47 7.10
N LEU A 147 -12.80 10.50 6.87
CA LEU A 147 -11.45 10.53 7.46
C LEU A 147 -11.55 10.86 8.95
N THR A 148 -11.15 9.93 9.82
CA THR A 148 -11.12 10.15 11.28
C THR A 148 -9.74 9.77 11.82
N TRP A 149 -9.37 10.33 12.98
CA TRP A 149 -8.14 9.94 13.67
C TRP A 149 -8.12 8.45 14.03
N ASN A 150 -9.27 7.87 14.36
CA ASN A 150 -9.37 6.44 14.65
C ASN A 150 -8.98 5.58 13.44
N HIS A 151 -9.37 5.98 12.22
CA HIS A 151 -8.97 5.26 11.00
C HIS A 151 -7.46 5.32 10.77
N VAL A 152 -6.84 6.49 10.99
CA VAL A 152 -5.39 6.65 10.86
C VAL A 152 -4.65 5.83 11.90
N ILE A 153 -5.08 5.91 13.17
CA ILE A 153 -4.51 5.13 14.28
C ILE A 153 -4.65 3.63 14.00
N ALA A 154 -5.83 3.17 13.57
CA ALA A 154 -6.07 1.78 13.24
C ALA A 154 -5.16 1.30 12.09
N ALA A 155 -5.04 2.09 11.02
CA ALA A 155 -4.15 1.76 9.90
C ALA A 155 -2.68 1.64 10.34
N ILE A 156 -2.19 2.51 11.24
CA ILE A 156 -0.81 2.43 11.73
C ILE A 156 -0.65 1.24 12.69
N LEU A 157 -1.55 1.10 13.67
CA LEU A 157 -1.46 0.11 14.74
C LEU A 157 -1.54 -1.34 14.22
N PHE A 158 -2.36 -1.58 13.19
CA PHE A 158 -2.56 -2.91 12.62
C PHE A 158 -1.72 -3.18 11.36
N PHE A 159 -0.88 -2.24 10.93
CA PHE A 159 0.08 -2.50 9.87
C PHE A 159 0.99 -3.72 10.14
N PRO A 160 1.55 -3.91 11.37
CA PRO A 160 2.33 -5.11 11.66
C PRO A 160 1.56 -6.41 11.52
N VAL A 161 0.25 -6.41 11.82
CA VAL A 161 -0.62 -7.58 11.68
C VAL A 161 -0.80 -7.94 10.21
N PHE A 162 -1.11 -6.94 9.37
CA PHE A 162 -1.17 -7.13 7.92
C PHE A 162 0.16 -7.65 7.36
N TYR A 163 1.26 -6.99 7.73
CA TYR A 163 2.59 -7.34 7.25
C TYR A 163 2.96 -8.78 7.63
N TYR A 164 2.72 -9.17 8.88
CA TYR A 164 2.97 -10.52 9.36
C TYR A 164 2.11 -11.56 8.64
N ALA A 165 0.83 -11.26 8.38
CA ALA A 165 -0.05 -12.16 7.65
C ALA A 165 0.44 -12.41 6.21
N ILE A 166 0.87 -11.35 5.51
CA ILE A 166 1.45 -11.48 4.17
C ILE A 166 2.77 -12.26 4.21
N GLU A 167 3.65 -11.93 5.15
CA GLU A 167 4.93 -12.63 5.34
C GLU A 167 4.73 -14.12 5.62
N LEU A 168 3.75 -14.47 6.46
CA LEU A 168 3.40 -15.86 6.73
C LEU A 168 2.90 -16.56 5.47
N PHE A 169 2.03 -15.92 4.70
CA PHE A 169 1.52 -16.48 3.44
C PHE A 169 2.64 -16.70 2.41
N ASP A 170 3.57 -15.74 2.29
CA ASP A 170 4.71 -15.84 1.38
C ASP A 170 5.65 -17.00 1.75
N ARG A 171 5.88 -17.21 3.04
CA ARG A 171 6.68 -18.35 3.55
C ARG A 171 6.01 -19.70 3.33
N LEU A 172 4.69 -19.76 3.40
CA LEU A 172 3.92 -20.98 3.15
C LEU A 172 3.82 -21.30 1.66
N THR A 173 3.92 -20.28 0.80
CA THR A 173 3.85 -20.44 -0.65
C THR A 173 5.23 -20.87 -1.18
N PRO A 174 5.33 -21.95 -1.99
CA PRO A 174 6.61 -22.35 -2.56
C PRO A 174 7.19 -21.26 -3.47
N ASN A 175 8.52 -21.25 -3.61
CA ASN A 175 9.17 -20.34 -4.55
C ASN A 175 8.79 -20.71 -5.99
N PRO A 176 8.33 -19.76 -6.82
CA PRO A 176 8.13 -20.02 -8.23
C PRO A 176 9.44 -20.45 -8.90
N ALA A 177 9.34 -21.32 -9.92
CA ALA A 177 10.51 -21.77 -10.69
C ALA A 177 11.26 -20.59 -11.33
N ALA A 178 10.55 -19.53 -11.73
CA ALA A 178 11.16 -18.30 -12.25
C ALA A 178 12.11 -17.66 -11.24
N VAL A 179 11.67 -17.49 -9.99
CA VAL A 179 12.50 -16.94 -8.90
C VAL A 179 13.70 -17.84 -8.63
N THR A 180 13.52 -19.16 -8.69
CA THR A 180 14.59 -20.12 -8.45
C THR A 180 15.69 -20.00 -9.50
N LYS A 181 15.31 -19.87 -10.79
CA LYS A 181 16.27 -19.64 -11.88
C LYS A 181 17.03 -18.31 -11.72
N ASP A 182 16.34 -17.23 -11.36
CA ASP A 182 16.98 -15.93 -11.13
C ASP A 182 18.01 -15.97 -9.99
N ILE A 183 17.78 -16.82 -8.98
CA ILE A 183 18.74 -17.07 -7.88
C ILE A 183 19.95 -17.87 -8.38
N GLU A 184 19.72 -18.94 -9.15
CA GLU A 184 20.78 -19.79 -9.72
C GLU A 184 21.69 -19.01 -10.68
N GLU A 185 21.09 -18.17 -11.53
CA GLU A 185 21.80 -17.33 -12.51
C GLU A 185 22.45 -16.08 -11.89
N SER A 186 22.25 -15.84 -10.58
CA SER A 186 22.83 -14.69 -9.89
C SER A 186 24.37 -14.73 -9.92
N PRO A 187 25.06 -13.61 -10.23
CA PRO A 187 26.52 -13.59 -10.42
C PRO A 187 27.35 -14.02 -9.21
N LYS A 188 26.76 -14.10 -8.00
CA LYS A 188 27.39 -14.72 -6.83
C LYS A 188 27.54 -16.24 -6.98
N ASN A 189 26.49 -16.94 -7.41
CA ASN A 189 26.51 -18.40 -7.62
C ASN A 189 27.32 -18.79 -8.86
N TYR A 190 27.34 -17.92 -9.88
CA TYR A 190 28.17 -18.11 -11.07
C TYR A 190 29.68 -18.09 -10.77
N ARG A 191 30.11 -17.36 -9.73
CA ARG A 191 31.50 -17.37 -9.29
C ARG A 191 31.83 -18.63 -8.49
N GLU A 192 30.94 -19.10 -7.63
CA GLU A 192 31.18 -20.29 -6.80
C GLU A 192 31.13 -21.63 -7.55
N SER A 193 30.41 -21.71 -8.68
CA SER A 193 30.32 -22.91 -9.52
C SER A 193 31.46 -23.07 -10.55
N ASN A 194 32.29 -22.04 -10.74
CA ASN A 194 33.40 -22.02 -11.69
C ASN A 194 34.78 -22.07 -11.02
N TYR A 195 34.85 -22.46 -9.74
CA TYR A 195 36.07 -22.78 -8.99
C TYR A 195 35.95 -24.18 -8.38
#